data_AF-A0A820H0P0-F1
#
_entry.id   AF-A0A820H0P0-F1
#
_cell.length_a   1.000
_cell.length_b   1.000
_cell.length_c   1.000
_cell.angle_alpha   90.00
_cell.angle_beta   90.00
_cell.angle_gamma   90.00
#
_symmetry.space_group_name_H-M   'P 1'
#
loop_
_entity.id
_entity.type
_entity.pdbx_description
1 polymer ?
#
loop_
_entity_poly.entity_id
_entity_poly.type
_entity_poly.pdbx_seq_one_letter_code
_entity_poly.pdbx_strand_id
1 'polypeptide(L)'
;ESYIRPNQSALRPQKHRETQIQNELQDIKEKAPRQIKNYCGREPPKAMMNHYCELVENRLRQRFMAPLAYVDFMRAQREFRLVKSIRRKARKAKLILRVCDKGGGLHIGSKSDYERKAAKYREDTKAYQE
;
A
#
# COMPACT_ATOMS: atom_id res chain seq x y z
N GLU A 1 -14.00 3.61 -19.19
CA GLU A 1 -14.00 3.92 -17.74
C GLU A 1 -12.63 3.60 -17.15
N SER A 2 -11.98 4.55 -16.50
CA SER A 2 -10.74 4.29 -15.76
C SER A 2 -11.07 3.47 -14.52
N TYR A 3 -10.34 2.38 -14.28
CA TYR A 3 -10.52 1.56 -13.10
C TYR A 3 -10.12 2.35 -11.85
N ILE A 4 -11.10 2.91 -11.14
CA ILE A 4 -10.91 3.51 -9.83
C ILE A 4 -10.93 2.36 -8.81
N ARG A 5 -9.78 2.10 -8.18
CA ARG A 5 -9.69 1.08 -7.13
C ARG A 5 -10.68 1.44 -6.03
N PRO A 6 -11.55 0.50 -5.60
CA PRO A 6 -12.40 0.73 -4.46
C PRO A 6 -11.53 1.09 -3.26
N ASN A 7 -11.95 2.06 -2.47
CA ASN A 7 -11.23 2.45 -1.26
C ASN A 7 -11.36 1.34 -0.20
N GLN A 8 -10.54 0.30 -0.33
CA GLN A 8 -10.55 -0.89 0.53
C GLN A 8 -10.31 -0.56 2.01
N SER A 9 -9.76 0.63 2.29
CA SER A 9 -9.61 1.17 3.65
C SER A 9 -10.95 1.32 4.36
N ALA A 10 -12.02 1.69 3.66
CA ALA A 10 -13.35 1.90 4.23
C ALA A 10 -13.99 0.59 4.77
N LEU A 11 -13.50 -0.57 4.33
CA LEU A 11 -13.93 -1.88 4.85
C LEU A 11 -13.21 -2.30 6.13
N ARG A 12 -12.18 -1.56 6.56
CA ARG A 12 -11.46 -1.85 7.79
C ARG A 12 -12.26 -1.35 9.01
N PRO A 13 -12.09 -1.98 10.18
CA PRO A 13 -12.67 -1.46 11.42
C PRO A 13 -12.29 0.01 11.63
N GLN A 14 -13.22 0.81 12.17
CA GLN A 14 -13.01 2.25 12.39
C GLN A 14 -11.71 2.54 13.16
N LYS A 15 -11.46 1.82 14.25
CA LYS A 15 -10.22 1.92 15.04
C LYS A 15 -8.96 1.78 14.17
N HIS A 16 -8.94 0.83 13.24
CA HIS A 16 -7.80 0.65 12.33
C HIS A 16 -7.62 1.82 11.35
N ARG A 17 -8.73 2.41 10.89
CA ARG A 17 -8.70 3.59 10.02
C ARG A 17 -8.18 4.81 10.77
N GLU A 18 -8.60 4.99 12.01
CA GLU A 18 -8.12 6.07 12.89
C GLU A 18 -6.62 5.95 13.16
N THR A 19 -6.13 4.77 13.53
CA THR A 19 -4.70 4.52 13.70
C THR A 19 -3.91 4.81 12.42
N GLN A 20 -4.47 4.44 11.25
CA GLN A 20 -3.80 4.72 9.98
C GLN A 20 -3.74 6.22 9.67
N ILE A 21 -4.81 6.98 9.92
CA ILE A 21 -4.81 8.44 9.79
C ILE A 21 -3.76 9.06 10.71
N GLN A 22 -3.68 8.62 11.97
CA GLN A 22 -2.69 9.13 12.93
C GLN A 22 -1.26 8.86 12.48
N ASN A 23 -0.97 7.63 12.02
CA ASN A 23 0.35 7.26 11.54
C ASN A 23 0.76 8.05 10.30
N GLU A 24 -0.14 8.19 9.31
CA GLU A 24 0.13 8.97 8.09
C GLU A 24 0.30 10.47 8.41
N LEU A 25 -0.52 11.02 9.32
CA LEU A 25 -0.40 12.41 9.75
C LEU A 25 0.92 12.68 10.48
N GLN A 26 1.34 11.76 11.35
CA GLN A 26 2.62 11.87 12.07
C GLN A 26 3.81 11.81 11.09
N ASP A 27 3.77 10.88 10.14
CA ASP A 27 4.81 10.75 9.11
C ASP A 27 4.94 12.04 8.27
N ILE A 28 3.81 12.64 7.89
CA ILE A 28 3.78 13.90 7.15
C ILE A 28 4.29 15.06 8.02
N LYS A 29 3.89 15.13 9.30
CA LYS A 29 4.36 16.15 10.25
C LYS A 29 5.88 16.14 10.39
N GLU A 30 6.50 14.96 10.36
CA GLU A 30 7.95 14.81 10.49
C GLU A 30 8.69 15.10 9.18
N LYS A 31 8.13 14.68 8.04
CA LYS A 31 8.79 14.78 6.73
C LYS A 31 8.61 16.13 6.04
N ALA A 32 7.42 16.73 6.14
CA ALA A 32 7.09 17.95 5.41
C ALA A 32 8.00 19.14 5.76
N PRO A 33 8.29 19.46 7.04
CA PRO A 33 9.21 20.55 7.39
C PRO A 33 10.62 20.31 6.84
N ARG A 34 11.10 19.07 6.89
CA ARG A 34 12.42 18.69 6.36
C ARG A 34 12.49 18.90 4.85
N GLN A 35 11.47 18.46 4.12
CA GLN A 35 11.40 18.67 2.67
C GLN A 35 11.33 20.16 2.30
N ILE A 36 10.53 20.95 3.01
CA ILE A 36 10.43 22.39 2.78
C ILE A 36 11.77 23.07 3.08
N LYS A 37 12.43 22.72 4.19
CA LYS A 37 13.76 23.25 4.54
C LYS A 37 14.79 22.91 3.48
N ASN A 38 14.80 21.67 2.99
CA ASN A 38 15.72 21.22 1.95
C ASN A 38 15.49 21.94 0.61
N TYR A 39 14.25 22.26 0.27
CA TYR A 39 13.91 22.92 -1.00
C TYR A 39 14.06 24.44 -0.94
N CYS A 40 13.60 25.06 0.15
CA CYS A 40 13.53 26.51 0.28
C CYS A 40 14.71 27.12 1.06
N GLY A 41 15.60 26.30 1.64
CA GLY A 41 16.73 26.74 2.46
C GLY A 41 16.36 27.34 3.82
N ARG A 42 15.08 27.33 4.21
CA ARG A 42 14.58 27.92 5.45
C ARG A 42 13.50 27.06 6.09
N GLU A 43 13.39 27.14 7.42
CA GLU A 43 12.33 26.45 8.14
C GLU A 43 10.97 27.12 7.87
N PRO A 44 9.92 26.33 7.62
CA PRO A 44 8.58 26.87 7.43
C PRO A 44 8.05 27.48 8.75
N PRO A 45 7.33 28.61 8.69
CA PRO A 45 6.68 29.17 9.87
C PRO A 45 5.76 28.15 10.55
N LYS A 46 5.81 28.10 11.89
CA LYS A 46 5.00 27.15 12.68
C LYS A 46 3.50 27.25 12.40
N ALA A 47 2.99 28.47 12.23
CA ALA A 47 1.59 28.72 11.90
C ALA A 47 1.19 28.12 10.54
N MET A 48 2.05 28.25 9.53
CA MET A 48 1.85 27.65 8.20
C MET A 48 1.84 26.11 8.29
N MET A 49 2.79 25.53 9.05
CA MET A 49 2.85 24.08 9.22
C MET A 49 1.63 23.52 9.96
N ASN A 50 1.15 24.22 10.99
CA ASN A 50 -0.07 23.82 11.70
C ASN A 50 -1.28 23.81 10.76
N HIS A 51 -1.46 24.90 10.00
CA HIS A 51 -2.56 24.98 9.03
C HIS A 51 -2.47 23.89 7.96
N TYR A 52 -1.27 23.64 7.44
CA TYR A 52 -1.04 22.53 6.50
C TYR A 52 -1.42 21.17 7.12
N CYS A 53 -1.04 20.91 8.37
CA CYS A 53 -1.37 19.66 9.05
C CYS A 53 -2.89 19.48 9.24
N GLU A 54 -3.62 20.55 9.54
CA GLU A 54 -5.08 20.52 9.64
C GLU A 54 -5.73 20.17 8.30
N LEU A 55 -5.26 20.78 7.20
CA LEU A 55 -5.74 20.48 5.85
C LEU A 55 -5.46 19.02 5.47
N VAL A 56 -4.27 18.51 5.80
CA VAL A 56 -3.90 17.11 5.57
C VAL A 56 -4.80 16.19 6.39
N GLU A 57 -5.01 16.47 7.68
CA GLU A 57 -5.88 15.66 8.53
C GLU A 57 -7.30 15.59 7.96
N ASN A 58 -7.87 16.72 7.56
CA ASN A 58 -9.19 16.77 6.93
C ASN A 58 -9.25 15.93 5.65
N ARG A 59 -8.22 16.02 4.80
CA ARG A 59 -8.12 15.22 3.57
C ARG A 59 -8.02 13.72 3.88
N LEU A 60 -7.23 13.34 4.87
CA LEU A 60 -7.10 11.94 5.31
C LEU A 60 -8.43 11.43 5.87
N ARG A 61 -9.12 12.20 6.69
CA ARG A 61 -10.46 11.85 7.21
C ARG A 61 -11.46 11.66 6.09
N GLN A 62 -11.53 12.58 5.13
CA GLN A 62 -12.38 12.42 3.94
C GLN A 62 -12.01 11.14 3.19
N ARG A 63 -10.71 10.88 2.98
CA ARG A 63 -10.26 9.67 2.28
C ARG A 63 -10.60 8.40 3.04
N PHE A 64 -10.40 8.31 4.34
CA PHE A 64 -10.53 7.04 5.08
C PHE A 64 -11.93 6.81 5.68
N MET A 65 -12.67 7.88 5.97
CA MET A 65 -13.96 7.82 6.66
C MET A 65 -15.15 8.11 5.76
N ALA A 66 -14.95 8.62 4.53
CA ALA A 66 -16.08 8.80 3.61
C ALA A 66 -16.79 7.45 3.37
N PRO A 67 -18.13 7.43 3.52
CA PRO A 67 -18.90 6.25 3.17
C PRO A 67 -18.74 5.97 1.69
N LEU A 68 -18.53 4.70 1.35
CA LEU A 68 -18.56 4.25 -0.04
C LEU A 68 -20.00 4.26 -0.54
N ALA A 69 -20.18 4.57 -1.82
CA ALA A 69 -21.45 4.28 -2.48
C ALA A 69 -21.78 2.79 -2.33
N TYR A 70 -23.06 2.45 -2.19
CA TYR A 70 -23.48 1.08 -1.89
C TYR A 70 -22.91 0.05 -2.89
N VAL A 71 -22.90 0.39 -4.19
CA VAL A 71 -22.34 -0.47 -5.25
C VAL A 71 -20.83 -0.71 -5.05
N ASP A 72 -20.08 0.35 -4.76
CA ASP A 72 -18.64 0.26 -4.50
C ASP A 72 -18.32 -0.51 -3.23
N PHE A 73 -19.15 -0.33 -2.20
CA PHE A 73 -19.05 -1.10 -0.96
C PHE A 73 -19.23 -2.60 -1.24
N MET A 74 -20.28 -2.96 -1.97
CA MET A 74 -20.56 -4.36 -2.32
C MET A 74 -19.45 -4.98 -3.17
N ARG A 75 -18.93 -4.22 -4.15
CA ARG A 75 -17.78 -4.63 -4.96
C ARG A 75 -16.53 -4.84 -4.10
N ALA A 76 -16.18 -3.85 -3.29
CA ALA A 76 -15.02 -3.92 -2.40
C ALA A 76 -15.13 -5.12 -1.45
N GLN A 77 -16.33 -5.40 -0.93
CA GLN A 77 -16.57 -6.53 -0.03
C GLN A 77 -16.35 -7.87 -0.73
N ARG A 78 -16.83 -8.02 -1.98
CA ARG A 78 -16.59 -9.22 -2.79
C ARG A 78 -15.10 -9.42 -3.06
N GLU A 79 -14.40 -8.38 -3.50
CA GLU A 79 -12.96 -8.41 -3.74
C GLU A 79 -12.18 -8.76 -2.46
N PHE A 80 -12.54 -8.16 -1.32
CA PHE A 80 -11.91 -8.44 -0.04
C PHE A 80 -12.06 -9.91 0.36
N ARG A 81 -13.26 -10.49 0.21
CA ARG A 81 -13.52 -11.91 0.49
C ARG A 81 -12.71 -12.81 -0.45
N LEU A 82 -12.62 -12.46 -1.73
CA LEU A 82 -11.82 -13.19 -2.71
C LEU A 82 -10.33 -13.19 -2.33
N VAL A 83 -9.77 -12.01 -2.07
CA VAL A 83 -8.37 -11.86 -1.63
C VAL A 83 -8.10 -12.63 -0.35
N LYS A 84 -9.00 -12.56 0.65
CA LYS A 84 -8.89 -13.32 1.90
C LYS A 84 -8.90 -14.83 1.64
N SER A 85 -9.76 -15.31 0.74
CA SER A 85 -9.82 -16.72 0.34
C SER A 85 -8.53 -17.19 -0.34
N ILE A 86 -8.02 -16.40 -1.30
CA ILE A 86 -6.75 -16.67 -1.99
C ILE A 86 -5.60 -16.74 -0.98
N ARG A 87 -5.48 -15.76 -0.08
CA ARG A 87 -4.45 -15.75 0.97
C ARG A 87 -4.52 -16.97 1.88
N ARG A 88 -5.75 -17.37 2.28
CA ARG A 88 -5.96 -18.56 3.11
C ARG A 88 -5.51 -19.84 2.39
N LYS A 89 -5.92 -20.01 1.13
CA LYS A 89 -5.54 -21.17 0.30
C LYS A 89 -4.02 -21.21 0.08
N ALA A 90 -3.41 -20.08 -0.27
CA ALA A 90 -1.98 -19.97 -0.47
C ALA A 90 -1.19 -20.34 0.80
N ARG A 91 -1.61 -19.84 1.97
CA ARG A 91 -0.98 -20.19 3.25
C ARG A 91 -1.10 -21.68 3.57
N LYS A 92 -2.28 -22.28 3.37
CA LYS A 92 -2.50 -23.73 3.59
C LYS A 92 -1.59 -24.56 2.67
N ALA A 93 -1.44 -24.15 1.43
CA ALA A 93 -0.60 -24.81 0.43
C ALA A 93 0.90 -24.42 0.50
N LYS A 94 1.32 -23.61 1.48
CA LYS A 94 2.69 -23.08 1.60
C LYS A 94 3.20 -22.40 0.32
N LEU A 95 2.30 -21.73 -0.40
CA LEU A 95 2.60 -20.99 -1.62
C LEU A 95 3.05 -19.56 -1.30
N ILE A 96 4.07 -19.12 -2.00
CA ILE A 96 4.58 -17.76 -2.03
C ILE A 96 3.93 -17.02 -3.20
N LEU A 97 3.35 -15.87 -2.89
CA LEU A 97 2.83 -14.90 -3.85
C LEU A 97 3.81 -13.72 -3.89
N ARG A 98 4.50 -13.53 -5.01
CA ARG A 98 5.47 -12.43 -5.17
C ARG A 98 5.28 -11.74 -6.52
N VAL A 99 5.36 -10.41 -6.53
CA VAL A 99 5.44 -9.65 -7.77
C VAL A 99 6.86 -9.76 -8.29
N CYS A 100 7.03 -10.15 -9.55
CA CYS A 100 8.32 -10.21 -10.20
C CYS A 100 8.74 -8.79 -10.62
N ASP A 101 9.94 -8.39 -10.21
CA ASP A 101 10.48 -7.05 -10.44
C ASP A 101 10.65 -6.76 -11.94
N LYS A 102 10.93 -7.78 -12.74
CA LYS A 102 11.04 -7.70 -14.21
C LYS A 102 9.76 -8.25 -14.86
N GLY A 103 9.01 -7.38 -15.53
CA GLY A 103 7.82 -7.73 -16.32
C GLY A 103 6.47 -7.65 -15.60
N GLY A 104 6.43 -7.30 -14.31
CA GLY A 104 5.17 -7.09 -13.57
C GLY A 104 4.33 -8.35 -13.38
N GLY A 105 4.85 -9.53 -13.73
CA GLY A 105 4.18 -10.81 -13.54
C GLY A 105 4.04 -11.19 -12.07
N LEU A 106 3.02 -11.99 -11.76
CA LEU A 106 2.81 -12.53 -10.41
C LEU A 106 3.33 -13.97 -10.34
N HIS A 107 4.34 -14.22 -9.51
CA HIS A 107 4.76 -15.57 -9.19
C HIS A 107 3.84 -16.19 -8.12
N ILE A 108 3.36 -17.40 -8.40
CA ILE A 108 2.64 -18.26 -7.46
C ILE A 108 3.32 -19.63 -7.48
N GLY A 109 3.92 -20.02 -6.37
CA GLY A 109 4.66 -21.27 -6.29
C GLY A 109 5.15 -21.56 -4.87
N SER A 110 5.66 -22.76 -4.64
CA SER A 110 6.33 -23.09 -3.38
C SER A 110 7.67 -22.35 -3.24
N LYS A 111 8.25 -22.34 -2.03
CA LYS A 111 9.60 -21.80 -1.82
C LYS A 111 10.65 -22.50 -2.69
N SER A 112 10.59 -23.83 -2.77
CA SER A 112 11.49 -24.63 -3.59
C SER A 112 11.30 -24.37 -5.09
N ASP A 113 10.06 -24.19 -5.56
CA ASP A 113 9.81 -23.78 -6.95
C ASP A 113 10.42 -22.43 -7.29
N TYR A 114 10.32 -21.48 -6.36
CA TYR A 114 10.92 -20.17 -6.52
C TYR A 114 12.45 -20.28 -6.58
N GLU A 115 13.07 -20.97 -5.62
CA GLU A 115 14.52 -21.16 -5.56
C GLU A 115 15.05 -21.86 -6.81
N ARG A 116 14.35 -22.90 -7.29
CA ARG A 116 14.66 -23.58 -8.54
C ARG A 116 14.60 -22.66 -9.75
N LYS A 117 13.52 -21.86 -9.89
CA LYS A 117 13.39 -20.90 -11.00
C LYS A 117 14.43 -19.78 -10.93
N ALA A 118 14.77 -19.32 -9.72
CA ALA A 118 15.80 -18.33 -9.51
C ALA A 118 17.22 -18.87 -9.79
N ALA A 119 17.49 -20.13 -9.48
CA ALA A 119 18.74 -20.80 -9.85
C ALA A 119 18.83 -20.98 -11.37
N LYS A 120 17.78 -21.49 -12.01
CA LYS A 120 17.72 -21.63 -13.47
C LYS A 120 17.90 -20.30 -14.19
N TYR A 121 17.22 -19.24 -13.74
CA TYR A 121 17.39 -17.91 -14.33
C TYR A 121 18.84 -17.41 -14.19
N ARG A 122 19.50 -17.67 -13.06
CA ARG A 122 20.92 -17.32 -12.86
C ARG A 122 21.84 -18.05 -13.82
N GLU A 123 21.63 -19.35 -14.00
CA GLU A 123 22.36 -20.16 -14.98
C GLU A 123 22.13 -19.67 -16.42
N ASP A 124 20.86 -19.48 -16.81
CA ASP A 124 20.46 -19.11 -18.17
C ASP A 124 20.95 -17.70 -18.56
N THR A 125 21.02 -16.76 -17.61
CA THR A 125 21.31 -15.34 -17.90
C THR A 125 22.70 -14.88 -17.47
N LYS A 126 23.51 -15.74 -16.85
CA LYS A 126 24.75 -15.36 -16.14
C LYS A 126 24.58 -14.18 -15.18
N ALA A 127 23.35 -13.92 -14.73
CA ALA A 127 23.07 -12.85 -13.80
C ALA A 127 23.84 -13.11 -12.50
N TYR A 128 24.46 -12.07 -11.93
CA TYR A 128 25.25 -12.10 -10.70
C TYR A 128 26.59 -12.88 -10.80
N GLN A 129 27.09 -13.15 -12.01
CA GLN A 129 28.52 -13.40 -12.20
C GLN A 129 29.23 -12.03 -12.26
N GLU A 130 29.94 -11.68 -11.19
CA GLU A 130 30.99 -10.64 -11.19
C GLU A 130 32.30 -11.25 -11.68
#